data_AF-A0A933R7I6-F1
#
_entry.id   AF-A0A933R7I6-F1
#
_cell.length_a   1.000
_cell.length_b   1.000
_cell.length_c   1.000
_cell.angle_alpha   90.00
_cell.angle_beta   90.00
_cell.angle_gamma   90.00
#
_symmetry.space_group_name_H-M   'P 1'
#
loop_
_entity.id
_entity.type
_entity.pdbx_description
1 polymer ?
#
loop_
_entity_poly.entity_id
_entity_poly.type
_entity_poly.pdbx_seq_one_letter_code
_entity_poly.pdbx_strand_id
1 'polypeptide(L)'
;MSDAIDPFTLAIPQEQLDDLARRLDATRWPERETVDDWTQGAPLDQVRALCDHWRHRYDWRRCEAQLNGLGQFRTELDGLNIHFLHVRSPHADAMPLLLTHGWPGSVVEFTKVIAPLTDPVAHGGSAADAFHVVAPSLPGYGFSDKPTAPGWGVVRIAAAWAERRIPNIIHWNELDRGGHFAAWEQPELYVTEIRDCFRQLRS
;
A
#
# COMPACT_ATOMS: atom_id res chain seq x y z
N MET A 1 -24.95 6.14 5.99
CA MET A 1 -23.52 5.84 6.14
C MET A 1 -23.16 6.17 7.56
N SER A 2 -22.41 5.30 8.22
CA SER A 2 -21.92 5.56 9.57
C SER A 2 -20.70 6.48 9.46
N ASP A 3 -20.67 7.58 10.22
CA ASP A 3 -19.48 8.44 10.32
C ASP A 3 -18.45 7.88 11.32
N ALA A 4 -18.67 6.65 11.82
CA ALA A 4 -17.78 6.01 12.77
C ALA A 4 -16.45 5.63 12.10
N ILE A 5 -15.36 6.01 12.77
CA ILE A 5 -14.00 5.61 12.43
C ILE A 5 -13.45 4.84 13.62
N ASP A 6 -13.26 3.55 13.43
CA ASP A 6 -12.83 2.63 14.48
C ASP A 6 -11.33 2.37 14.37
N PRO A 7 -10.55 2.48 15.47
CA PRO A 7 -9.16 2.06 15.48
C PRO A 7 -9.02 0.58 15.10
N PHE A 8 -8.00 0.26 14.31
CA PHE A 8 -7.65 -1.09 13.92
C PHE A 8 -6.27 -1.45 14.43
N THR A 9 -6.11 -2.66 14.96
CA THR A 9 -4.82 -3.22 15.32
C THR A 9 -4.65 -4.53 14.58
N LEU A 10 -3.61 -4.59 13.75
CA LEU A 10 -3.22 -5.83 13.08
C LEU A 10 -2.61 -6.77 14.11
N ALA A 11 -3.23 -7.93 14.29
CA ALA A 11 -2.77 -8.96 15.21
C ALA A 11 -3.03 -10.34 14.60
N ILE A 12 -2.10 -10.81 13.77
CA ILE A 12 -2.18 -12.14 13.16
C ILE A 12 -1.89 -13.21 14.23
N PRO A 13 -2.79 -14.17 14.44
CA PRO A 13 -2.57 -15.25 15.40
C PRO A 13 -1.32 -16.06 15.08
N GLN A 14 -0.57 -16.46 16.13
CA GLN A 14 0.65 -17.24 15.96
C GLN A 14 0.42 -18.55 15.19
N GLU A 15 -0.73 -19.19 15.40
CA GLU A 15 -1.13 -20.41 14.68
C GLU A 15 -1.16 -20.25 13.15
N GLN A 16 -1.46 -19.05 12.64
CA GLN A 16 -1.44 -18.79 11.19
C GLN A 16 -0.01 -18.68 10.65
N LEU A 17 0.91 -18.13 11.45
CA LEU A 17 2.34 -18.07 11.11
C LEU A 17 2.97 -19.47 11.17
N ASP A 18 2.58 -20.27 12.14
CA ASP A 18 3.02 -21.66 12.26
C ASP A 18 2.46 -22.53 11.11
N ASP A 19 1.21 -22.29 10.71
CA ASP A 19 0.63 -22.94 9.52
C ASP A 19 1.36 -22.56 8.24
N LEU A 20 1.70 -21.27 8.06
CA LEU A 20 2.51 -20.80 6.94
C LEU A 20 3.89 -21.48 6.93
N ALA A 21 4.58 -21.53 8.07
CA ALA A 21 5.88 -22.19 8.18
C ALA A 21 5.80 -23.67 7.75
N ARG A 22 4.77 -24.38 8.22
CA ARG A 22 4.55 -25.79 7.87
C ARG A 22 4.29 -25.98 6.37
N ARG A 23 3.57 -25.06 5.72
CA ARG A 23 3.31 -25.12 4.26
C ARG A 23 4.56 -24.84 3.44
N LEU A 24 5.40 -23.91 3.88
CA LEU A 24 6.70 -23.65 3.25
C LEU A 24 7.60 -24.90 3.36
N ASP A 25 7.68 -25.51 4.54
CA ASP A 25 8.46 -26.74 4.77
C ASP A 25 7.96 -27.93 3.93
N ALA A 26 6.64 -28.01 3.69
CA ALA A 26 6.00 -29.08 2.92
C ALA A 26 5.87 -28.79 1.42
N THR A 27 6.52 -27.74 0.89
CA THR A 27 6.38 -27.36 -0.51
C THR A 27 6.88 -28.46 -1.45
N ARG A 28 6.01 -28.88 -2.38
CA ARG A 28 6.37 -29.77 -3.48
C ARG A 28 6.88 -28.95 -4.65
N TRP A 29 8.09 -29.27 -5.10
CA TRP A 29 8.75 -28.53 -6.17
C TRP A 29 8.49 -29.16 -7.55
N PRO A 30 8.26 -28.37 -8.61
CA PRO A 30 8.22 -28.86 -9.97
C PRO A 30 9.64 -29.24 -10.46
N GLU A 31 9.71 -29.85 -11.65
CA GLU A 31 10.94 -29.95 -12.41
C GLU A 31 11.49 -28.55 -12.76
N ARG A 32 12.79 -28.50 -13.05
CA ARG A 32 13.45 -27.27 -13.47
C ARG A 32 12.98 -26.84 -14.86
N GLU A 33 12.89 -25.53 -15.08
CA GLU A 33 12.68 -24.90 -16.37
C GLU A 33 13.71 -25.34 -17.44
N THR A 34 13.36 -25.23 -18.73
CA THR A 34 14.24 -25.65 -19.84
C THR A 34 15.13 -24.51 -20.37
N VAL A 35 14.98 -23.31 -19.83
CA VAL A 35 15.67 -22.08 -20.26
C VAL A 35 16.51 -21.54 -19.11
N ASP A 36 17.59 -20.83 -19.43
CA ASP A 36 18.43 -20.17 -18.40
C ASP A 36 18.00 -18.71 -18.12
N ASP A 37 16.82 -18.31 -18.63
CA ASP A 37 16.24 -16.97 -18.46
C ASP A 37 14.80 -17.02 -17.89
N TRP A 38 14.12 -15.88 -17.83
CA TRP A 38 12.78 -15.73 -17.25
C TRP A 38 11.64 -15.91 -18.26
N THR A 39 11.92 -16.32 -19.50
CA THR A 39 10.90 -16.39 -20.57
C THR A 39 9.80 -17.41 -20.29
N GLN A 40 10.06 -18.40 -19.42
CA GLN A 40 9.09 -19.40 -18.95
C GLN A 40 8.51 -19.08 -17.56
N GLY A 41 8.73 -17.88 -17.03
CA GLY A 41 8.30 -17.48 -15.69
C GLY A 41 9.43 -17.50 -14.66
N ALA A 42 9.08 -17.59 -13.38
CA ALA A 42 10.05 -17.55 -12.29
C ALA A 42 10.91 -18.83 -12.26
N PRO A 43 12.26 -18.72 -12.34
CA PRO A 43 13.15 -19.87 -12.25
C PRO A 43 13.04 -20.62 -10.91
N LEU A 44 13.15 -21.94 -10.94
CA LEU A 44 12.94 -22.79 -9.77
C LEU A 44 13.88 -22.45 -8.60
N ASP A 45 15.14 -22.13 -8.89
CA ASP A 45 16.13 -21.75 -7.88
C ASP A 45 15.77 -20.44 -7.17
N GLN A 46 15.24 -19.46 -7.90
CA GLN A 46 14.77 -18.18 -7.35
C GLN A 46 13.55 -18.37 -6.44
N VAL A 47 12.58 -19.20 -6.84
CA VAL A 47 11.41 -19.49 -6.00
C VAL A 47 11.82 -20.24 -4.73
N ARG A 48 12.75 -21.21 -4.83
CA ARG A 48 13.31 -21.91 -3.66
C ARG A 48 14.02 -20.96 -2.71
N ALA A 49 14.85 -20.04 -3.23
CA ALA A 49 15.54 -19.03 -2.43
C ALA A 49 14.56 -18.07 -1.73
N LEU A 50 13.48 -17.68 -2.41
CA LEU A 50 12.41 -16.87 -1.82
C LEU A 50 11.70 -17.61 -0.68
N CYS A 51 11.33 -18.88 -0.89
CA CYS A 51 10.70 -19.69 0.15
C CYS A 51 11.62 -19.93 1.35
N ASP A 52 12.92 -20.18 1.13
CA ASP A 52 13.93 -20.31 2.19
C ASP A 52 14.03 -19.02 3.02
N HIS A 53 14.15 -17.87 2.35
CA HIS A 53 14.15 -16.58 3.02
C HIS A 53 12.87 -16.36 3.83
N TRP A 54 11.71 -16.63 3.24
CA TRP A 54 10.42 -16.43 3.91
C TRP A 54 10.31 -17.32 5.15
N ARG A 55 10.73 -18.58 5.04
CA ARG A 55 10.63 -19.54 6.12
C ARG A 55 11.59 -19.27 7.28
N HIS A 56 12.81 -18.82 6.99
CA HIS A 56 13.90 -18.81 7.97
C HIS A 56 14.42 -17.42 8.35
N ARG A 57 14.12 -16.38 7.56
CA ARG A 57 14.70 -15.05 7.74
C ARG A 57 13.68 -13.92 7.80
N TYR A 58 12.53 -14.08 7.15
CA TYR A 58 11.50 -13.06 7.14
C TYR A 58 10.73 -13.06 8.46
N ASP A 59 10.76 -11.92 9.16
CA ASP A 59 9.97 -11.70 10.36
C ASP A 59 8.67 -10.95 10.03
N TRP A 60 7.53 -11.66 10.13
CA TRP A 60 6.20 -11.08 9.97
C TRP A 60 5.89 -10.04 11.06
N ARG A 61 6.36 -10.25 12.30
CA ARG A 61 6.06 -9.37 13.43
C ARG A 61 6.66 -7.98 13.23
N ARG A 62 7.80 -7.89 12.53
CA ARG A 62 8.35 -6.61 12.08
C ARG A 62 7.38 -5.84 11.16
N CYS A 63 6.78 -6.51 10.18
CA CYS A 63 5.81 -5.89 9.26
C CYS A 63 4.54 -5.45 10.01
N GLU A 64 4.04 -6.32 10.88
CA GLU A 64 2.89 -6.06 11.73
C GLU A 64 3.10 -4.84 12.65
N ALA A 65 4.24 -4.77 13.33
CA ALA A 65 4.61 -3.63 14.16
C ALA A 65 4.77 -2.34 13.35
N GLN A 66 5.36 -2.42 12.15
CA GLN A 66 5.51 -1.28 11.26
C GLN A 66 4.14 -0.70 10.86
N LEU A 67 3.19 -1.53 10.44
CA LEU A 67 1.85 -1.08 10.06
C LEU A 67 1.06 -0.52 11.26
N ASN A 68 1.12 -1.20 12.40
CA ASN A 68 0.50 -0.71 13.64
C ASN A 68 1.07 0.65 14.10
N GLY A 69 2.34 0.93 13.79
CA GLY A 69 2.98 2.21 14.10
C GLY A 69 2.52 3.39 13.22
N LEU A 70 1.83 3.15 12.11
CA LEU A 70 1.38 4.19 11.18
C LEU A 70 -0.02 4.74 11.49
N GLY A 71 -0.78 4.08 12.37
CA GLY A 71 -2.19 4.42 12.65
C GLY A 71 -3.14 3.80 11.63
N GLN A 72 -3.83 2.74 12.05
CA GLN A 72 -4.75 1.98 11.20
C GLN A 72 -6.18 2.12 11.71
N PHE A 73 -7.13 2.18 10.78
CA PHE A 73 -8.53 2.39 11.10
C PHE A 73 -9.43 1.60 10.16
N ARG A 74 -10.70 1.46 10.54
CA ARG A 74 -11.78 0.96 9.69
C ARG A 74 -12.98 1.90 9.72
N THR A 75 -13.71 1.97 8.62
CA THR A 75 -14.98 2.68 8.52
C THR A 75 -15.90 1.99 7.51
N GLU A 76 -17.21 2.16 7.64
CA GLU A 76 -18.18 1.58 6.72
C GLU A 76 -18.39 2.49 5.50
N LEU A 77 -18.11 1.96 4.31
CA LEU A 77 -18.34 2.62 3.04
C LEU A 77 -19.15 1.70 2.12
N ASP A 78 -20.34 2.14 1.72
CA ASP A 78 -21.25 1.37 0.85
C ASP A 78 -21.47 -0.09 1.29
N GLY A 79 -21.58 -0.32 2.60
CA GLY A 79 -21.82 -1.64 3.21
C GLY A 79 -20.57 -2.52 3.34
N LEU A 80 -19.37 -1.98 3.13
CA LEU A 80 -18.09 -2.66 3.39
C LEU A 80 -17.31 -1.92 4.47
N ASN A 81 -16.73 -2.65 5.42
CA ASN A 81 -15.77 -2.06 6.35
C ASN A 81 -14.40 -1.96 5.67
N ILE A 82 -14.04 -0.75 5.27
CA ILE A 82 -12.80 -0.43 4.59
C ILE A 82 -11.71 -0.15 5.61
N HIS A 83 -10.60 -0.85 5.49
CA HIS A 83 -9.37 -0.58 6.22
C HIS A 83 -8.58 0.56 5.56
N PHE A 84 -7.99 1.44 6.36
CA PHE A 84 -7.09 2.48 5.86
C PHE A 84 -6.02 2.86 6.88
N LEU A 85 -4.87 3.29 6.38
CA LEU A 85 -3.87 4.03 7.16
C LEU A 85 -4.26 5.50 7.19
N HIS A 86 -4.10 6.16 8.33
CA HIS A 86 -4.26 7.61 8.44
C HIS A 86 -3.14 8.20 9.29
N VAL A 87 -2.22 8.89 8.61
CA VAL A 87 -1.03 9.48 9.23
C VAL A 87 -1.13 10.99 9.12
N ARG A 88 -1.31 11.66 10.26
CA ARG A 88 -1.40 13.12 10.31
C ARG A 88 -0.01 13.73 10.31
N SER A 89 0.23 14.66 9.38
CA SER A 89 1.36 15.60 9.47
C SER A 89 1.40 16.34 10.82
N PRO A 90 2.59 16.66 11.34
CA PRO A 90 2.75 17.63 12.44
C PRO A 90 2.37 19.06 12.04
N HIS A 91 2.25 19.37 10.75
CA HIS A 91 1.80 20.67 10.26
C HIS A 91 0.27 20.69 10.17
N ALA A 92 -0.37 21.58 10.93
CA ALA A 92 -1.83 21.64 11.04
C ALA A 92 -2.54 21.96 9.71
N ASP A 93 -1.89 22.73 8.84
CA ASP A 93 -2.43 23.15 7.54
C ASP A 93 -2.02 22.20 6.39
N ALA A 94 -1.50 21.02 6.71
CA ALA A 94 -1.08 20.05 5.70
C ALA A 94 -2.27 19.60 4.83
N MET A 95 -2.04 19.53 3.52
CA MET A 95 -3.09 19.16 2.57
C MET A 95 -3.50 17.69 2.76
N PRO A 96 -4.79 17.33 2.81
CA PRO A 96 -5.19 15.94 2.78
C PRO A 96 -4.79 15.26 1.46
N LEU A 97 -4.14 14.11 1.54
CA LEU A 97 -3.70 13.31 0.40
C LEU A 97 -4.23 11.87 0.53
N LEU A 98 -5.00 11.43 -0.47
CA LEU A 98 -5.42 10.06 -0.60
C LEU A 98 -4.46 9.29 -1.52
N LEU A 99 -3.88 8.19 -1.03
CA LEU A 99 -3.03 7.28 -1.80
C LEU A 99 -3.74 5.95 -2.04
N THR A 100 -3.97 5.60 -3.31
CA THR A 100 -4.60 4.33 -3.70
C THR A 100 -3.56 3.37 -4.30
N HIS A 101 -3.52 2.13 -3.83
CA HIS A 101 -2.63 1.09 -4.37
C HIS A 101 -3.32 0.31 -5.52
N GLY A 102 -2.57 -0.59 -6.16
CA GLY A 102 -3.04 -1.46 -7.25
C GLY A 102 -2.99 -2.97 -6.90
N TRP A 103 -2.97 -3.82 -7.94
CA TRP A 103 -2.75 -5.27 -7.85
C TRP A 103 -1.44 -5.63 -8.58
N PRO A 104 -0.55 -6.48 -8.01
CA PRO A 104 -0.73 -7.30 -6.81
C PRO A 104 -0.31 -6.63 -5.49
N GLY A 105 -0.52 -5.31 -5.42
CA GLY A 105 -0.12 -4.42 -4.36
C GLY A 105 -0.98 -4.34 -3.10
N SER A 106 -0.56 -3.48 -2.17
CA SER A 106 -1.25 -3.14 -0.92
C SER A 106 -0.73 -1.83 -0.32
N VAL A 107 -1.36 -1.37 0.76
CA VAL A 107 -0.90 -0.19 1.54
C VAL A 107 0.55 -0.28 2.03
N VAL A 108 1.15 -1.48 2.07
CA VAL A 108 2.56 -1.69 2.43
C VAL A 108 3.50 -0.94 1.47
N GLU A 109 3.11 -0.74 0.21
CA GLU A 109 3.89 0.01 -0.78
C GLU A 109 4.20 1.44 -0.33
N PHE A 110 3.29 2.04 0.44
CA PHE A 110 3.43 3.43 0.86
C PHE A 110 4.31 3.62 2.10
N THR A 111 4.73 2.54 2.75
CA THR A 111 5.46 2.60 4.02
C THR A 111 6.78 3.37 3.94
N LYS A 112 7.39 3.47 2.76
CA LYS A 112 8.61 4.26 2.53
C LYS A 112 8.38 5.73 2.21
N VAL A 113 7.16 6.10 1.79
CA VAL A 113 6.84 7.46 1.33
C VAL A 113 5.96 8.23 2.31
N ILE A 114 5.26 7.54 3.21
CA ILE A 114 4.39 8.18 4.21
C ILE A 114 5.16 9.22 5.04
N ALA A 115 6.28 8.86 5.66
CA ALA A 115 7.02 9.80 6.52
C ALA A 115 7.56 11.02 5.75
N PRO A 116 8.19 10.87 4.57
CA PRO A 116 8.53 12.03 3.73
C PRO A 116 7.33 12.89 3.31
N LEU A 117 6.15 12.31 3.07
CA LEU A 117 4.95 13.07 2.68
C LEU A 117 4.33 13.80 3.86
N THR A 118 4.37 13.23 5.07
CA THR A 118 3.72 13.81 6.25
C THR A 118 4.63 14.80 6.99
N ASP A 119 5.93 14.53 7.09
CA ASP A 119 6.93 15.41 7.71
C ASP A 119 8.06 15.74 6.72
N PRO A 120 7.79 16.54 5.68
CA PRO A 120 8.80 16.88 4.69
C PRO A 120 10.04 17.56 5.29
N VAL A 121 9.89 18.32 6.38
CA VAL A 121 11.00 19.06 7.01
C VAL A 121 12.04 18.10 7.58
N ALA A 122 11.61 17.03 8.27
CA ALA A 122 12.52 15.98 8.75
C ALA A 122 13.24 15.23 7.61
N HIS A 123 12.74 15.35 6.38
CA HIS A 123 13.24 14.69 5.18
C HIS A 123 13.81 15.67 4.14
N GLY A 124 14.23 16.88 4.56
CA GLY A 124 14.95 17.85 3.72
C GLY A 124 14.07 18.67 2.76
N GLY A 125 12.75 18.63 2.92
CA GLY A 125 11.77 19.43 2.19
C GLY A 125 11.22 20.62 2.98
N SER A 126 10.17 21.25 2.46
CA SER A 126 9.50 22.38 3.09
C SER A 126 8.22 21.95 3.81
N ALA A 127 7.88 22.60 4.93
CA ALA A 127 6.59 22.40 5.61
C ALA A 127 5.39 22.64 4.68
N ALA A 128 5.54 23.52 3.68
CA ALA A 128 4.50 23.75 2.67
C ALA A 128 4.19 22.49 1.85
N ASP A 129 5.12 21.54 1.76
CA ASP A 129 4.98 20.27 1.05
C ASP A 129 4.34 19.15 1.88
N ALA A 130 3.85 19.45 3.08
CA ALA A 130 3.31 18.45 3.98
C ALA A 130 1.89 18.02 3.61
N PHE A 131 1.60 16.73 3.86
CA PHE A 131 0.28 16.15 3.66
C PHE A 131 -0.22 15.41 4.92
N HIS A 132 -1.53 15.45 5.17
CA HIS A 132 -2.18 14.41 5.96
C HIS A 132 -2.47 13.24 5.03
N VAL A 133 -1.87 12.08 5.26
CA VAL A 133 -1.96 10.94 4.33
C VAL A 133 -3.05 9.97 4.79
N VAL A 134 -3.95 9.63 3.87
CA VAL A 134 -4.92 8.54 4.00
C VAL A 134 -4.63 7.52 2.91
N ALA A 135 -4.43 6.25 3.28
CA ALA A 135 -4.15 5.18 2.34
C ALA A 135 -5.07 3.97 2.59
N PRO A 136 -6.22 3.88 1.88
CA PRO A 136 -7.13 2.76 2.03
C PRO A 136 -6.60 1.49 1.38
N SER A 137 -6.90 0.35 2.00
CA SER A 137 -6.87 -0.94 1.32
C SER A 137 -8.10 -1.05 0.42
N LEU A 138 -7.87 -1.39 -0.86
CA LEU A 138 -8.96 -1.56 -1.83
C LEU A 138 -10.00 -2.58 -1.33
N PRO A 139 -11.29 -2.46 -1.70
CA PRO A 139 -12.31 -3.47 -1.40
C PRO A 139 -11.87 -4.88 -1.82
N GLY A 140 -11.85 -5.82 -0.88
CA GLY A 140 -11.35 -7.18 -1.07
C GLY A 140 -9.83 -7.38 -0.95
N TYR A 141 -9.08 -6.32 -0.65
CA TYR A 141 -7.62 -6.36 -0.44
C TYR A 141 -7.26 -6.12 1.02
N GLY A 142 -6.14 -6.70 1.45
CA GLY A 142 -5.59 -6.51 2.78
C GLY A 142 -6.61 -6.79 3.87
N PHE A 143 -6.93 -5.77 4.67
CA PHE A 143 -7.85 -5.84 5.81
C PHE A 143 -9.22 -5.20 5.54
N SER A 144 -9.51 -4.82 4.30
CA SER A 144 -10.85 -4.38 3.88
C SER A 144 -11.76 -5.57 3.61
N ASP A 145 -13.05 -5.41 3.86
CA ASP A 145 -14.04 -6.46 3.59
C ASP A 145 -14.07 -6.83 2.10
N LYS A 146 -14.40 -8.10 1.84
CA LYS A 146 -14.61 -8.62 0.49
C LYS A 146 -16.03 -8.31 0.03
N PRO A 147 -16.22 -7.71 -1.17
CA PRO A 147 -17.53 -7.60 -1.77
C PRO A 147 -18.25 -8.95 -1.86
N THR A 148 -19.53 -8.98 -1.48
CA THR A 148 -20.39 -10.17 -1.60
C THR A 148 -21.16 -10.22 -2.92
N ALA A 149 -21.11 -9.14 -3.71
CA ALA A 149 -21.73 -9.03 -5.02
C ALA A 149 -20.79 -8.30 -6.00
N PRO A 150 -20.97 -8.49 -7.33
CA PRO A 150 -20.23 -7.76 -8.35
C PRO A 150 -20.43 -6.23 -8.26
N GLY A 151 -19.59 -5.49 -8.97
CA GLY A 151 -19.75 -4.04 -9.18
C GLY A 151 -18.66 -3.17 -8.55
N TRP A 152 -17.80 -3.72 -7.71
CA TRP A 152 -16.59 -3.04 -7.21
C TRP A 152 -15.45 -3.06 -8.24
N GLY A 153 -15.66 -2.40 -9.37
CA GLY A 153 -14.62 -2.12 -10.36
C GLY A 153 -13.90 -0.80 -10.09
N VAL A 154 -12.83 -0.53 -10.86
CA VAL A 154 -11.99 0.68 -10.72
C VAL A 154 -12.81 1.97 -10.63
N VAL A 155 -13.81 2.14 -11.49
CA VAL A 155 -14.66 3.33 -11.52
C VAL A 155 -15.48 3.48 -10.23
N ARG A 156 -16.06 2.39 -9.72
CA ARG A 156 -16.83 2.42 -8.47
C ARG A 156 -15.92 2.72 -7.28
N ILE A 157 -14.75 2.09 -7.23
CA ILE A 157 -13.74 2.32 -6.19
C ILE A 157 -13.33 3.81 -6.18
N ALA A 158 -12.98 4.38 -7.34
CA ALA A 158 -12.65 5.79 -7.45
C ALA A 158 -13.80 6.71 -7.03
N ALA A 159 -15.05 6.37 -7.39
CA ALA A 159 -16.23 7.12 -6.97
C ALA A 159 -16.46 7.05 -5.46
N ALA A 160 -16.22 5.90 -4.83
CA ALA A 160 -16.36 5.69 -3.39
C ALA A 160 -15.29 6.49 -2.61
N TRP A 161 -14.06 6.57 -3.14
CA TRP A 161 -13.01 7.42 -2.59
C TRP A 161 -13.29 8.91 -2.72
N ALA A 162 -13.85 9.31 -3.86
CA ALA A 162 -13.96 10.72 -4.23
C ALA A 162 -15.33 11.35 -3.98
N GLU A 163 -16.31 10.56 -3.50
CA GLU A 163 -17.73 10.89 -3.30
C GLU A 163 -18.28 11.99 -4.25
N ARG A 164 -17.96 11.87 -5.56
CA ARG A 164 -18.29 12.75 -6.72
C ARG A 164 -17.31 13.86 -7.14
N ARG A 165 -16.02 13.85 -6.80
CA ARG A 165 -15.09 14.95 -7.21
C ARG A 165 -13.71 14.55 -7.72
N ILE A 166 -13.64 13.81 -8.83
CA ILE A 166 -12.45 13.82 -9.70
C ILE A 166 -12.90 14.05 -11.15
N PRO A 167 -13.30 15.28 -11.52
CA PRO A 167 -13.73 15.55 -12.89
C PRO A 167 -12.56 15.65 -13.88
N ASN A 168 -11.34 15.89 -13.38
CA ASN A 168 -10.21 16.32 -14.20
C ASN A 168 -8.92 15.59 -13.77
N ILE A 169 -8.07 15.23 -14.74
CA ILE A 169 -6.65 14.96 -14.48
C ILE A 169 -5.95 16.31 -14.41
N ILE A 170 -5.27 16.60 -13.30
CA ILE A 170 -4.61 17.89 -13.04
C ILE A 170 -3.08 17.82 -13.20
N HIS A 171 -2.53 16.62 -13.23
CA HIS A 171 -1.11 16.37 -13.40
C HIS A 171 -0.91 15.01 -14.07
N TRP A 172 -0.02 14.98 -15.06
CA TRP A 172 0.42 13.78 -15.74
C TRP A 172 1.91 13.93 -16.06
N ASN A 173 2.70 12.94 -15.68
CA ASN A 173 4.11 12.87 -16.00
C ASN A 173 4.51 11.42 -16.28
N GLU A 174 5.53 11.24 -17.13
CA GLU A 174 6.13 9.94 -17.41
C GLU A 174 7.61 10.02 -17.04
N LEU A 175 8.07 9.06 -16.24
CA LEU A 175 9.42 9.04 -15.70
C LEU A 175 10.25 7.96 -16.37
N ASP A 176 11.55 8.23 -16.56
CA ASP A 176 12.50 7.30 -17.18
C ASP A 176 12.73 6.01 -16.37
N ARG A 177 12.25 5.95 -15.11
CA ARG A 177 12.39 4.79 -14.22
C ARG A 177 11.25 4.72 -13.19
N GLY A 178 10.94 3.48 -12.79
CA GLY A 178 9.86 3.14 -11.87
C GLY A 178 8.89 2.15 -12.50
N GLY A 179 8.44 1.17 -11.73
CA GLY A 179 7.51 0.13 -12.18
C GLY A 179 6.17 0.20 -11.44
N HIS A 180 5.49 -0.95 -11.39
CA HIS A 180 4.16 -1.06 -10.77
C HIS A 180 4.17 -0.65 -9.29
N PHE A 181 5.29 -0.83 -8.58
CA PHE A 181 5.47 -0.51 -7.17
C PHE A 181 6.32 0.75 -6.95
N ALA A 182 6.05 1.81 -7.72
CA ALA A 182 6.88 3.02 -7.75
C ALA A 182 7.18 3.62 -6.36
N ALA A 183 6.20 3.63 -5.44
CA ALA A 183 6.39 4.12 -4.08
C ALA A 183 7.42 3.31 -3.27
N TRP A 184 7.60 2.03 -3.58
CA TRP A 184 8.59 1.17 -2.94
C TRP A 184 9.94 1.21 -3.69
N GLU A 185 9.89 1.13 -5.01
CA GLU A 185 11.04 1.02 -5.91
C GLU A 185 11.82 2.33 -6.05
N GLN A 186 11.12 3.47 -6.12
CA GLN A 186 11.68 4.81 -6.35
C GLN A 186 11.06 5.83 -5.37
N PRO A 187 11.19 5.65 -4.04
CA PRO A 187 10.45 6.43 -3.06
C PRO A 187 10.74 7.93 -3.11
N GLU A 188 12.00 8.34 -3.33
CA GLU A 188 12.37 9.76 -3.41
C GLU A 188 11.75 10.43 -4.64
N LEU A 189 11.77 9.73 -5.78
CA LEU A 189 11.18 10.22 -7.02
C LEU A 189 9.66 10.32 -6.89
N TYR A 190 9.02 9.29 -6.32
CA TYR A 190 7.58 9.27 -6.06
C TYR A 190 7.13 10.43 -5.17
N VAL A 191 7.86 10.69 -4.07
CA VAL A 191 7.58 11.82 -3.17
C VAL A 191 7.75 13.16 -3.89
N THR A 192 8.78 13.28 -4.72
CA THR A 192 9.05 14.51 -5.48
C THR A 192 7.92 14.81 -6.47
N GLU A 193 7.49 13.81 -7.25
CA GLU A 193 6.38 13.96 -8.21
C GLU A 193 5.08 14.41 -7.54
N ILE A 194 4.73 13.81 -6.40
CA ILE A 194 3.54 14.22 -5.65
C ILE A 194 3.66 15.68 -5.22
N ARG A 195 4.80 16.08 -4.65
CA ARG A 195 4.98 17.47 -4.22
C ARG A 195 4.91 18.43 -5.40
N ASP A 196 5.57 18.12 -6.51
CA ASP A 196 5.61 18.95 -7.73
C ASP A 196 4.23 19.11 -8.36
N CYS A 197 3.41 18.05 -8.38
CA CYS A 197 2.00 18.10 -8.76
C CYS A 197 1.22 19.11 -7.90
N PHE A 198 1.25 18.94 -6.58
CA PHE A 198 0.40 19.73 -5.69
C PHE A 198 0.91 21.15 -5.43
N ARG A 199 2.21 21.44 -5.63
CA ARG A 199 2.71 22.83 -5.62
C ARG A 199 2.01 23.70 -6.65
N GLN A 200 1.61 23.14 -7.80
CA GLN A 200 0.89 23.88 -8.84
C GLN A 200 -0.53 24.30 -8.41
N LEU A 201 -1.08 23.64 -7.37
CA LEU A 201 -2.40 23.95 -6.82
C LEU A 201 -2.34 24.88 -5.60
N ARG A 202 -1.14 25.14 -5.08
CA ARG A 202 -0.92 26.03 -3.93
C ARG A 202 -0.63 27.43 -4.46
N SER A 203 -1.68 28.21 -4.67
CA SER A 203 -1.60 29.64 -4.97
C SER A 203 -1.25 30.46 -3.74
#